data_AF-A0A0Q3G439-F1
#
_entry.id   AF-A0A0Q3G439-F1
#
_cell.length_a   1.000
_cell.length_b   1.000
_cell.length_c   1.000
_cell.angle_alpha   90.00
_cell.angle_beta   90.00
_cell.angle_gamma   90.00
#
_symmetry.space_group_name_H-M   'P 1'
#
loop_
_entity.id
_entity.type
_entity.pdbx_description
1 polymer ?
#
loop_
_entity_poly.entity_id
_entity_poly.type
_entity_poly.pdbx_seq_one_letter_code
_entity_poly.pdbx_strand_id
1 'polypeptide(L)'
;MVAADNYKRVFRGLDSGGDYRGSISDSVATNPDGTEMLLYNCEYSIGPLKSRFMVKKGTKHRPISEKQKQYQYLVSLNNQVNVVSIENFFKDEMDIGCLVIEPIHMSFHCWLRKLRNQPTNEPITDGRMSPTLRSIIL
;
A
#
# COMPACT_ATOMS: atom_id res chain seq x y z
N MET A 1 -21.45 -9.72 -19.36
CA MET A 1 -20.04 -9.55 -18.93
C MET A 1 -19.78 -8.06 -18.82
N VAL A 2 -19.82 -7.52 -17.60
CA VAL A 2 -19.56 -6.10 -17.37
C VAL A 2 -18.05 -5.90 -17.48
N ALA A 3 -17.63 -5.07 -18.42
CA ALA A 3 -16.24 -4.65 -18.53
C ALA A 3 -15.86 -3.99 -17.19
N ALA A 4 -14.84 -4.53 -16.52
CA ALA A 4 -14.25 -3.86 -15.37
C ALA A 4 -13.73 -2.50 -15.86
N ASP A 5 -14.33 -1.43 -15.35
CA ASP A 5 -13.93 -0.06 -15.64
C ASP A 5 -12.49 0.12 -15.16
N ASN A 6 -11.54 -0.10 -16.07
CA ASN A 6 -10.13 0.12 -15.84
C ASN A 6 -9.93 1.62 -15.60
N TYR A 7 -9.82 2.00 -14.32
CA TYR A 7 -9.49 3.35 -13.87
C TYR A 7 -8.17 3.80 -14.52
N LYS A 8 -8.23 4.61 -15.58
CA LYS A 8 -7.06 5.14 -16.30
C LYS A 8 -6.79 6.55 -15.81
N ARG A 9 -5.91 6.70 -14.80
CA ARG A 9 -5.37 8.01 -14.48
C ARG A 9 -3.99 8.17 -15.10
N VAL A 10 -3.89 9.22 -15.90
CA VAL A 10 -2.65 9.67 -16.53
C VAL A 10 -1.92 10.52 -15.50
N PHE A 11 -0.73 10.08 -15.08
CA PHE A 11 0.16 10.86 -14.24
C PHE A 11 1.20 11.52 -15.14
N ARG A 12 1.52 12.79 -14.91
CA ARG A 12 2.67 13.46 -15.53
C ARG A 12 3.74 13.60 -14.47
N GLY A 13 4.83 12.85 -14.62
CA GLY A 13 6.03 13.05 -13.80
C GLY A 13 6.60 14.44 -14.05
N LEU A 14 7.06 15.11 -12.99
CA LEU A 14 7.52 16.51 -13.05
C LEU A 14 8.79 16.71 -13.90
N ASP A 15 9.58 15.66 -14.21
CA ASP A 15 10.90 15.83 -14.84
C ASP A 15 11.22 14.88 -16.02
N SER A 16 10.27 14.10 -16.52
CA SER A 16 10.58 12.95 -17.38
C SER A 16 9.80 12.86 -18.71
N GLY A 17 9.09 13.92 -19.10
CA GLY A 17 8.55 14.09 -20.47
C GLY A 17 7.59 13.02 -21.00
N GLY A 18 7.24 12.00 -20.21
CA GLY A 18 6.42 10.86 -20.60
C GLY A 18 5.04 10.85 -19.94
N ASP A 19 4.04 10.36 -20.66
CA ASP A 19 2.70 10.09 -20.11
C ASP A 19 2.71 8.75 -19.37
N TYR A 20 2.51 8.78 -18.05
CA TYR A 20 2.43 7.59 -17.21
C TYR A 20 0.97 7.13 -17.12
N ARG A 21 0.69 5.85 -17.35
CA ARG A 21 -0.66 5.29 -17.18
C ARG A 21 -0.68 4.37 -15.96
N GLY A 22 -1.40 4.79 -14.92
CA GLY A 22 -1.67 3.95 -13.76
C GLY A 22 -3.06 3.32 -13.87
N SER A 23 -3.16 2.03 -13.56
CA SER A 23 -4.43 1.35 -13.31
C SER A 23 -4.51 0.97 -11.84
N ILE A 24 -5.56 1.45 -11.18
CA ILE A 24 -5.87 1.07 -9.81
C ILE A 24 -6.92 -0.03 -9.89
N SER A 25 -6.64 -1.18 -9.26
CA SER A 25 -7.64 -2.21 -9.10
C SER A 25 -8.63 -1.81 -8.02
N ASP A 26 -9.91 -2.05 -8.25
CA ASP A 26 -10.94 -1.92 -7.22
C ASP A 26 -10.84 -3.01 -6.15
N SER A 27 -10.04 -4.06 -6.38
CA SER A 27 -9.80 -5.10 -5.40
C SER A 27 -8.98 -4.57 -4.22
N VAL A 28 -9.53 -4.69 -3.01
CA VAL A 28 -8.81 -4.45 -1.76
C VAL A 28 -7.69 -5.50 -1.63
N ALA A 29 -6.49 -5.05 -1.25
CA ALA A 29 -5.38 -5.92 -0.91
C ALA A 29 -5.75 -6.76 0.32
N THR A 30 -5.46 -8.05 0.24
CA THR A 30 -5.72 -9.00 1.30
C THR A 30 -4.41 -9.46 1.93
N ASN A 31 -4.43 -9.60 3.25
CA ASN A 31 -3.41 -10.33 3.97
C ASN A 31 -3.43 -11.82 3.52
N PRO A 32 -2.32 -12.57 3.72
CA PRO A 32 -2.28 -14.01 3.44
C PRO A 32 -3.35 -14.84 4.18
N ASP A 33 -3.87 -14.35 5.30
CA ASP A 33 -4.95 -14.99 6.07
C ASP A 33 -6.36 -14.67 5.54
N GLY A 34 -6.46 -13.96 4.41
CA GLY A 34 -7.72 -13.56 3.77
C GLY A 34 -8.34 -12.27 4.31
N THR A 35 -7.79 -11.66 5.37
CA THR A 35 -8.32 -10.41 5.91
C THR A 35 -7.93 -9.18 5.07
N GLU A 36 -8.84 -8.24 4.89
CA GLU A 36 -8.58 -7.02 4.11
C GLU A 36 -7.59 -6.06 4.79
N MET A 37 -6.68 -5.47 4.02
CA MET A 37 -5.68 -4.49 4.51
C MET A 37 -6.16 -3.03 4.43
N LEU A 38 -7.39 -2.77 3.96
CA LEU A 38 -7.90 -1.42 3.69
C LEU A 38 -6.95 -0.59 2.80
N LEU A 39 -6.33 -1.26 1.83
CA LEU A 39 -5.43 -0.76 0.80
C LEU A 39 -5.88 -1.32 -0.55
N TYR A 40 -5.61 -0.63 -1.65
CA TYR A 40 -5.98 -1.07 -3.00
C TYR A 40 -4.74 -1.39 -3.80
N ASN A 41 -4.78 -2.45 -4.62
CA ASN A 41 -3.67 -2.77 -5.51
C ASN A 41 -3.59 -1.76 -6.67
N CYS A 42 -2.39 -1.28 -6.98
CA CYS A 42 -2.14 -0.36 -8.09
C CYS A 42 -0.98 -0.86 -8.94
N GLU A 43 -1.09 -0.77 -10.26
CA GLU A 43 0.01 -1.06 -11.19
C GLU A 43 0.23 0.15 -12.08
N TYR A 44 1.44 0.71 -12.05
CA TYR A 44 1.90 1.67 -13.04
C TYR A 44 2.48 0.94 -14.24
N SER A 45 2.11 1.38 -15.43
CA SER A 45 2.63 0.84 -16.69
C SER A 45 3.25 1.95 -17.54
N ILE A 46 4.48 1.71 -18.02
CA ILE A 46 5.22 2.56 -18.97
C ILE A 46 5.72 1.65 -20.09
N GLY A 47 4.98 1.60 -21.21
CA GLY A 47 5.26 0.62 -22.26
C GLY A 47 5.18 -0.82 -21.71
N PRO A 48 6.23 -1.65 -21.84
CA PRO A 48 6.26 -3.00 -21.28
C PRO A 48 6.61 -3.04 -19.77
N LEU A 49 7.10 -1.92 -19.20
CA LEU A 49 7.49 -1.87 -17.80
C LEU A 49 6.26 -1.74 -16.93
N LYS A 50 6.19 -2.60 -15.90
CA LYS A 50 5.13 -2.61 -14.90
C LYS A 50 5.75 -2.51 -13.51
N SER A 51 5.19 -1.63 -12.68
CA SER A 51 5.57 -1.52 -11.29
C SER A 51 4.34 -1.58 -10.41
N ARG A 52 4.42 -2.41 -9.35
CA ARG A 52 3.32 -2.65 -8.42
C ARG A 52 3.46 -1.71 -7.24
N PHE A 53 2.34 -1.15 -6.82
CA PHE A 53 2.20 -0.26 -5.68
C PHE A 53 0.88 -0.55 -4.96
N MET A 54 0.69 0.09 -3.81
CA MET A 54 -0.59 0.08 -3.11
C MET A 54 -1.13 1.50 -2.97
N VAL A 55 -2.44 1.62 -2.80
CA VAL A 55 -3.12 2.90 -2.63
C VAL A 55 -3.91 2.92 -1.33
N LYS A 56 -3.67 3.95 -0.52
CA LYS A 56 -4.52 4.31 0.61
C LYS A 56 -5.46 5.42 0.19
N LYS A 57 -6.76 5.11 0.07
CA LYS A 57 -7.81 6.10 -0.17
C LYS A 57 -8.21 6.76 1.15
N GLY A 58 -8.38 8.08 1.15
CA GLY A 58 -9.09 8.80 2.20
C GLY A 58 -10.57 8.42 2.22
N THR A 59 -11.31 8.96 3.19
CA THR A 59 -12.77 8.85 3.22
C THR A 59 -13.39 10.24 3.30
N LYS A 60 -14.70 10.36 3.03
CA LYS A 60 -15.42 11.64 3.20
C LYS A 60 -15.27 12.22 4.62
N HIS A 61 -15.21 11.37 5.63
CA HIS A 61 -15.06 11.77 7.04
C HIS A 61 -13.61 12.00 7.47
N ARG A 62 -12.66 11.37 6.76
CA ARG A 62 -11.21 11.51 7.00
C ARG A 62 -10.50 11.65 5.65
N PRO A 63 -10.64 12.81 4.99
CA PRO A 63 -10.02 13.03 3.71
C PRO A 63 -8.50 13.13 3.89
N ILE A 64 -7.76 12.61 2.93
CA ILE A 64 -6.34 12.91 2.78
C ILE A 64 -6.28 14.11 1.85
N SER A 65 -5.61 15.19 2.23
CA SER A 65 -5.49 16.35 1.34
C SER A 65 -4.03 16.72 1.14
N GLU A 66 -3.72 17.15 -0.08
CA GLU A 66 -2.41 17.66 -0.49
C GLU A 66 -2.01 18.90 0.31
N LYS A 67 -3.00 19.75 0.64
CA LYS A 67 -2.82 21.03 1.35
C LYS A 67 -2.74 20.87 2.86
N GLN A 68 -3.19 19.75 3.42
CA GLN A 68 -2.91 19.46 4.81
C GLN A 68 -1.43 19.07 4.92
N LYS A 69 -0.75 19.62 5.93
CA LYS A 69 0.63 19.27 6.31
C LYS A 69 0.89 17.76 6.38
N GLN A 70 -0.15 16.93 6.43
CA GLN A 70 -0.09 15.48 6.43
C GLN A 70 0.66 14.89 5.23
N TYR A 71 0.36 15.26 3.98
CA TYR A 71 1.06 14.64 2.83
C TYR A 71 2.56 15.00 2.84
N GLN A 72 2.88 16.29 2.92
CA GLN A 72 4.27 16.77 2.97
C GLN A 72 5.03 16.19 4.17
N TYR A 73 4.39 16.11 5.33
CA TYR A 73 4.96 15.48 6.52
C TYR A 73 5.26 14.01 6.28
N LEU A 74 4.31 13.25 5.76
CA LEU A 74 4.50 11.82 5.53
C LEU A 74 5.60 11.57 4.47
N VAL A 75 5.66 12.35 3.39
CA VAL A 75 6.75 12.27 2.40
C VAL A 75 8.10 12.61 3.05
N SER A 76 8.16 13.57 3.99
CA SER A 76 9.40 13.89 4.70
C SER A 76 9.95 12.75 5.55
N LEU A 77 9.13 11.73 5.84
CA LEU A 77 9.51 10.53 6.58
C LEU A 77 10.01 9.38 5.70
N ASN A 78 10.00 9.51 4.36
CA ASN A 78 10.41 8.44 3.46
C ASN A 78 11.86 7.98 3.66
N ASN A 79 12.70 8.79 4.32
CA ASN A 79 14.07 8.41 4.67
C ASN A 79 14.18 7.50 5.91
N GLN A 80 13.07 7.20 6.59
CA GLN A 80 13.03 6.36 7.77
C GLN A 80 12.82 4.89 7.39
N VAL A 81 13.73 4.01 7.82
CA VAL A 81 13.74 2.57 7.46
C VAL A 81 12.47 1.82 7.85
N ASN A 82 11.79 2.26 8.92
CA ASN A 82 10.61 1.58 9.47
C ASN A 82 9.29 2.28 9.11
N VAL A 83 9.32 3.22 8.16
CA VAL A 83 8.13 3.93 7.69
C VAL A 83 7.86 3.53 6.27
N VAL A 84 6.57 3.28 5.97
CA VAL A 84 6.13 2.98 4.61
C VAL A 84 6.41 4.18 3.71
N SER A 85 7.16 3.96 2.63
CA SER A 85 7.46 5.02 1.65
C SER A 85 6.19 5.48 0.93
N ILE A 86 6.02 6.80 0.82
CA ILE A 86 5.00 7.44 0.00
C ILE A 86 5.62 7.88 -1.31
N GLU A 87 5.15 7.30 -2.40
CA GLU A 87 5.63 7.59 -3.74
C GLU A 87 4.90 8.77 -4.38
N ASN A 88 3.59 8.89 -4.14
CA ASN A 88 2.78 9.89 -4.81
C ASN A 88 1.47 10.20 -4.09
N PHE A 89 0.83 11.29 -4.51
CA PHE A 89 -0.52 11.69 -4.12
C PHE A 89 -1.35 12.05 -5.35
N PHE A 90 -2.62 11.67 -5.34
CA PHE A 90 -3.61 12.15 -6.29
C PHE A 90 -4.99 12.19 -5.64
N LYS A 91 -5.95 12.87 -6.25
CA LYS A 91 -7.35 12.84 -5.80
C LYS A 91 -8.20 12.05 -6.76
N ASP A 92 -9.02 11.09 -6.35
CA ASP A 92 -9.90 10.31 -7.24
C ASP A 92 -11.02 11.15 -7.90
N GLU A 93 -11.92 10.52 -8.65
CA GLU A 93 -13.03 11.22 -9.36
C GLU A 93 -14.04 11.89 -8.41
N MET A 94 -14.04 11.49 -7.13
CA MET A 94 -14.87 12.08 -6.08
C MET A 94 -14.13 13.18 -5.31
N ASP A 95 -12.99 13.65 -5.81
CA ASP A 95 -12.08 14.61 -5.16
C ASP A 95 -11.50 14.07 -3.82
N ILE A 96 -11.50 12.75 -3.60
CA ILE A 96 -10.94 12.13 -2.40
C ILE A 96 -9.45 11.86 -2.60
N GLY A 97 -8.62 12.41 -1.72
CA GLY A 97 -7.17 12.18 -1.78
C GLY A 97 -6.77 10.74 -1.53
N CYS A 98 -5.78 10.30 -2.28
CA CYS A 98 -5.24 8.95 -2.35
C CYS A 98 -3.72 9.02 -2.27
N LEU A 99 -3.13 8.23 -1.37
CA LEU A 99 -1.68 8.07 -1.26
C LEU A 99 -1.26 6.80 -1.99
N VAL A 100 -0.23 6.93 -2.81
CA VAL A 100 0.45 5.80 -3.44
C VAL A 100 1.63 5.45 -2.57
N ILE A 101 1.68 4.20 -2.12
CA ILE A 101 2.67 3.70 -1.19
C ILE A 101 3.35 2.48 -1.78
N GLU A 102 4.53 2.17 -1.26
CA GLU A 102 5.24 0.95 -1.60
C GLU A 102 4.40 -0.32 -1.31
N PRO A 103 4.67 -1.44 -2.01
CA PRO A 103 3.98 -2.70 -1.75
C PRO A 103 4.18 -3.20 -0.31
N ILE A 104 3.08 -3.46 0.39
CA ILE A 104 3.10 -4.06 1.72
C ILE A 104 2.67 -5.52 1.59
N HIS A 105 3.53 -6.45 2.01
CA HIS A 105 3.22 -7.87 1.88
C HIS A 105 2.13 -8.34 2.86
N MET A 106 2.21 -7.90 4.13
CA MET A 106 1.22 -8.25 5.16
C MET A 106 1.22 -7.21 6.28
N SER A 107 0.11 -7.13 7.01
CA SER A 107 0.03 -6.37 8.25
C SER A 107 0.79 -7.08 9.38
N PHE A 108 1.31 -6.29 10.33
CA PHE A 108 1.95 -6.84 11.54
C PHE A 108 1.00 -7.77 12.31
N HIS A 109 -0.29 -7.44 12.38
CA HIS A 109 -1.27 -8.26 13.07
C HIS A 109 -1.52 -9.61 12.36
N CYS A 110 -1.55 -9.64 11.02
CA CYS A 110 -1.57 -10.90 10.27
C CYS A 110 -0.30 -11.72 10.53
N TRP A 111 0.88 -11.07 10.52
CA TRP A 111 2.14 -11.73 10.81
C TRP A 111 2.14 -12.40 12.20
N LEU A 112 1.67 -11.69 13.23
CA LEU A 112 1.49 -12.25 14.57
C LEU A 112 0.58 -13.47 14.60
N ARG A 113 -0.55 -13.42 13.89
CA ARG A 113 -1.48 -14.56 13.80
C ARG A 113 -0.86 -15.75 13.07
N LYS A 114 -0.12 -15.52 12.00
CA LYS A 114 0.64 -16.56 11.28
C LYS A 114 1.64 -17.25 12.22
N LEU A 115 2.39 -16.48 13.00
CA LEU A 115 3.35 -17.02 13.98
C LEU A 115 2.70 -17.80 15.12
N ARG A 116 1.56 -17.34 15.61
CA ARG A 116 0.80 -18.05 16.65
C ARG A 116 0.35 -19.43 16.17
N ASN A 117 -0.05 -19.53 14.91
CA ASN A 117 -0.62 -20.74 14.32
C ASN A 117 0.41 -21.65 13.67
N GLN A 118 1.68 -21.21 13.54
CA GLN A 118 2.75 -22.04 12.98
C GLN A 118 3.27 -23.06 14.00
N PRO A 119 3.47 -24.34 13.59
CA PRO A 119 4.17 -25.32 14.40
C PRO A 119 5.56 -24.83 14.77
N THR A 120 5.99 -25.07 16.00
CA THR A 120 7.25 -24.57 16.59
C THR A 120 8.52 -24.94 15.81
N ASN A 121 8.45 -25.90 14.89
CA ASN A 121 9.58 -26.49 14.20
C ASN A 121 9.75 -26.02 12.74
N GLU A 122 8.86 -25.17 12.21
CA GLU A 122 9.01 -24.65 10.84
C GLU A 122 9.86 -23.37 10.81
N PRO A 123 10.81 -23.26 9.87
CA PRO A 123 11.62 -22.05 9.72
C PRO A 123 10.75 -20.87 9.28
N ILE A 124 10.80 -19.77 10.05
CA ILE A 124 10.11 -18.53 9.69
C ILE A 124 10.95 -17.79 8.64
N THR A 125 10.44 -17.69 7.42
CA THR A 125 11.10 -17.02 6.29
C THR A 125 10.84 -15.51 6.24
N ASP A 126 9.75 -15.04 6.89
CA ASP A 126 9.23 -13.67 6.74
C ASP A 126 9.57 -12.80 7.97
N GLY A 127 10.74 -13.01 8.57
CA GLY A 127 11.23 -12.30 9.75
C GLY A 127 11.20 -13.12 11.04
N ARG A 128 12.18 -12.94 11.93
CA ARG A 128 12.27 -13.67 13.20
C ARG A 128 11.73 -12.82 14.34
N MET A 129 10.70 -13.30 15.04
CA MET A 129 10.34 -12.77 16.35
C MET A 129 11.32 -13.32 17.39
N SER A 130 11.88 -12.47 18.25
CA SER A 130 12.71 -12.98 19.34
C SER A 130 11.87 -13.86 20.28
N PRO A 131 12.41 -14.95 20.85
CA PRO A 131 11.69 -15.80 21.78
C PRO A 131 11.05 -15.02 22.94
N THR A 132 11.72 -13.97 23.41
CA THR A 132 11.25 -13.07 24.47
C THR A 132 10.02 -12.26 24.05
N LEU A 133 9.99 -11.73 22.83
CA LEU A 133 8.82 -10.99 22.35
C LEU A 133 7.63 -11.95 22.16
N ARG A 134 7.90 -13.20 21.76
CA ARG A 134 6.89 -14.26 21.62
C ARG A 134 6.22 -14.60 22.95
N SER A 135 6.98 -14.72 24.04
CA SER A 135 6.44 -15.02 25.38
C SER A 135 5.67 -13.87 26.03
N ILE A 136 5.82 -12.63 25.53
CA ILE A 136 5.10 -11.46 26.04
C ILE A 136 3.75 -11.30 25.31
N ILE A 137 3.69 -11.66 24.02
CA ILE A 137 2.52 -11.43 23.15
C ILE A 137 1.55 -12.64 23.14
N LEU A 138 2.06 -13.87 23.28
CA LEU A 138 1.27 -15.11 23.33
C LEU A 138 0.98 -15.53 24.77
#